data_AF-A0A8H5G5U7-F1
#
_entry.id   AF-A0A8H5G5U7-F1
#
_cell.length_a   1.000
_cell.length_b   1.000
_cell.length_c   1.000
_cell.angle_alpha   90.00
_cell.angle_beta   90.00
_cell.angle_gamma   90.00
#
_symmetry.space_group_name_H-M   'P 1'
#
loop_
_entity.id
_entity.type
_entity.pdbx_description
1 polymer ?
#
loop_
_entity_poly.entity_id
_entity_poly.type
_entity_poly.pdbx_seq_one_letter_code
_entity_poly.pdbx_strand_id
1 'polypeptide(L)'
;MRYTYRLFQQILQLIQRHGLNTRQLHDLAGWTVVVTLALKTGNVQAKDNPVNTSLWTPQPSMSTTYKTSPPIPSQELLDRNLKYAEGHQPKVGDANFGHMPDTAIICCQDCRLNPTKQLGLADFDTAIIRNAAGAVTELTRSILIAQRWGTKHFVVIKHSDCGYFQITGKHLIIEDFKARAKDPNAIDAVVDKLLDLDPPKLSVDDLVLHDVNYLKESPLIFPETKITGWVFDDHTGKIRQVV
;
A
#
# COMPACT_ATOMS: atom_id res chain seq x y z
N MET A 1 -30.76 8.24 -6.76
CA MET A 1 -31.31 9.63 -6.75
C MET A 1 -32.33 9.95 -5.65
N ARG A 2 -32.89 8.99 -4.89
CA ARG A 2 -33.88 9.29 -3.81
C ARG A 2 -33.28 9.54 -2.41
N TYR A 3 -32.06 9.07 -2.13
CA TYR A 3 -31.39 9.22 -0.83
C TYR A 3 -30.90 10.66 -0.55
N THR A 4 -30.42 11.36 -1.59
CA THR A 4 -29.90 12.73 -1.48
C THR A 4 -31.01 13.75 -1.19
N TYR A 5 -32.24 13.49 -1.60
CA TYR A 5 -33.37 14.40 -1.36
C TYR A 5 -33.86 14.37 0.11
N ARG A 6 -33.87 13.21 0.76
CA ARG A 6 -34.27 13.11 2.18
C ARG A 6 -33.28 13.78 3.11
N LEU A 7 -31.98 13.62 2.86
CA LEU A 7 -30.93 14.28 3.63
C LEU A 7 -30.98 15.81 3.45
N PHE A 8 -31.25 16.26 2.22
CA PHE A 8 -31.43 17.68 1.90
C PHE A 8 -32.60 18.32 2.66
N GLN A 9 -33.75 17.63 2.76
CA GLN A 9 -34.92 18.14 3.49
C GLN A 9 -34.69 18.18 5.01
N GLN A 10 -33.95 17.22 5.57
CA GLN A 10 -33.60 17.22 7.00
C GLN A 10 -32.66 18.37 7.37
N ILE A 11 -31.69 18.69 6.51
CA ILE A 11 -30.76 19.81 6.72
C ILE A 11 -31.50 21.15 6.65
N LEU A 12 -32.44 21.33 5.70
CA LEU A 12 -33.25 22.55 5.60
C LEU A 12 -34.14 22.77 6.84
N GLN A 13 -34.72 21.71 7.39
CA GLN A 13 -35.52 21.79 8.62
C GLN A 13 -34.67 22.19 9.83
N LEU A 14 -33.42 21.71 9.93
CA LEU A 14 -32.50 22.08 10.99
C LEU A 14 -32.08 23.55 10.91
N ILE A 15 -31.85 24.08 9.69
CA ILE A 15 -31.53 25.49 9.46
C ILE A 15 -32.68 26.40 9.91
N GLN A 16 -33.92 26.07 9.52
CA GLN A 16 -35.11 26.85 9.92
C GLN A 16 -35.39 26.81 11.42
N ARG A 17 -35.14 25.68 12.09
CA ARG A 17 -35.37 25.54 13.54
C ARG A 17 -34.34 26.24 14.41
N HIS A 18 -33.10 26.32 13.97
CA HIS A 18 -31.97 26.74 14.83
C HIS A 18 -31.25 28.00 14.37
N GLY A 19 -31.62 28.61 13.25
CA GLY A 19 -31.06 29.89 12.80
C GLY A 19 -29.54 29.84 12.53
N LEU A 20 -29.04 28.68 12.08
CA LEU A 20 -27.61 28.44 11.89
C LEU A 20 -27.06 29.23 10.68
N ASN A 21 -25.86 29.79 10.83
CA ASN A 21 -25.18 30.52 9.76
C ASN A 21 -24.24 29.63 8.93
N THR A 22 -23.75 30.15 7.81
CA THR A 22 -22.94 29.42 6.80
C THR A 22 -21.66 28.79 7.35
N ARG A 23 -21.10 29.35 8.43
CA ARG A 23 -19.89 28.82 9.09
C ARG A 23 -20.19 27.55 9.88
N GLN A 24 -21.33 27.50 10.57
CA GLN A 24 -21.75 26.33 11.35
C GLN A 24 -22.19 25.15 10.48
N LEU A 25 -22.63 25.42 9.24
CA LEU A 25 -22.95 24.39 8.25
C LEU A 25 -21.71 23.73 7.65
N HIS A 26 -20.58 24.44 7.64
CA HIS A 26 -19.31 23.94 7.11
C HIS A 26 -18.75 22.79 7.96
N ASP A 27 -18.83 22.93 9.29
CA ASP A 27 -18.32 21.93 10.25
C ASP A 27 -19.17 20.64 10.30
N LEU A 28 -20.44 20.70 9.90
CA LEU A 28 -21.39 19.58 9.97
C LEU A 28 -21.53 18.76 8.68
N ALA A 29 -21.30 19.36 7.50
CA ALA A 29 -21.69 18.75 6.22
C ALA A 29 -20.54 18.58 5.20
N GLY A 30 -19.33 19.08 5.50
CA GLY A 30 -18.19 19.00 4.59
C GLY A 30 -18.35 19.88 3.33
N TRP A 31 -17.21 20.21 2.70
CA TRP A 31 -17.09 21.19 1.60
C TRP A 31 -18.02 20.93 0.41
N THR A 32 -18.32 19.67 0.09
CA THR A 32 -19.09 19.28 -1.10
C THR A 32 -20.55 19.75 -1.05
N VAL A 33 -21.16 19.80 0.15
CA VAL A 33 -22.57 20.21 0.32
C VAL A 33 -22.71 21.73 0.22
N VAL A 34 -21.76 22.49 0.79
CA VAL A 34 -21.77 23.96 0.80
C VAL A 34 -21.60 24.52 -0.62
N VAL A 35 -20.68 23.94 -1.41
CA VAL A 35 -20.45 24.35 -2.81
C VAL A 35 -21.68 24.06 -3.68
N THR A 36 -22.35 22.93 -3.46
CA THR A 36 -23.57 22.58 -4.21
C THR A 36 -24.75 23.50 -3.86
N LEU A 37 -24.85 23.96 -2.61
CA LEU A 37 -25.87 24.91 -2.17
C LEU A 37 -25.63 26.31 -2.76
N ALA A 38 -24.38 26.77 -2.78
CA ALA A 38 -23.99 28.09 -3.29
C ALA A 38 -24.18 28.23 -4.80
N LEU A 39 -23.96 27.15 -5.56
CA LEU A 39 -24.16 27.15 -7.02
C LEU A 39 -25.64 27.14 -7.43
N LYS A 40 -26.56 26.70 -6.55
CA LYS A 40 -28.00 26.65 -6.85
C LYS A 40 -28.78 27.91 -6.48
N THR A 41 -28.27 28.74 -5.57
CA THR A 41 -28.95 29.97 -5.10
C THR A 41 -28.51 31.24 -5.83
N GLY A 42 -27.58 31.14 -6.79
CA GLY A 42 -27.25 32.22 -7.74
C GLY A 42 -26.60 33.46 -7.14
N ASN A 43 -26.14 33.41 -5.88
CA ASN A 43 -25.81 34.62 -5.11
C ASN A 43 -24.32 34.77 -4.75
N VAL A 44 -23.41 34.31 -5.60
CA VAL A 44 -21.98 34.64 -5.46
C VAL A 44 -21.46 35.18 -6.78
N GLN A 45 -21.28 36.50 -6.85
CA GLN A 45 -20.43 37.09 -7.88
C GLN A 45 -18.97 36.74 -7.56
N ALA A 46 -18.31 36.08 -8.52
CA ALA A 46 -16.89 35.78 -8.47
C ALA A 46 -16.07 37.06 -8.64
N LYS A 47 -15.95 37.87 -7.58
CA LYS A 47 -14.91 38.89 -7.45
C LYS A 47 -14.37 38.82 -6.03
N ASP A 48 -13.04 38.84 -5.94
CA ASP A 48 -12.22 38.84 -4.71
C ASP A 48 -11.87 37.47 -4.13
N ASN A 49 -11.19 36.64 -4.92
CA ASN A 49 -9.91 36.03 -4.54
C ASN A 49 -9.32 35.32 -5.77
N PRO A 50 -8.12 35.69 -6.27
CA PRO A 50 -7.46 34.86 -7.26
C PRO A 50 -6.95 33.63 -6.49
N VAL A 51 -7.72 32.53 -6.51
CA VAL A 51 -7.08 31.23 -6.31
C VAL A 51 -6.06 31.15 -7.44
N ASN A 52 -4.80 31.31 -7.06
CA ASN A 52 -3.68 31.19 -7.95
C ASN A 52 -3.64 29.77 -8.49
N THR A 53 -4.35 29.53 -9.59
CA THR A 53 -4.35 28.27 -10.34
C THR A 53 -3.00 28.02 -11.03
N SER A 54 -2.02 28.94 -10.91
CA SER A 54 -0.64 28.74 -11.39
C SER A 54 0.28 28.05 -10.39
N LEU A 55 -0.17 27.74 -9.16
CA LEU A 55 0.61 26.97 -8.17
C LEU A 55 0.42 25.45 -8.24
N TRP A 56 -0.38 24.96 -9.19
CA TRP A 56 -0.40 23.54 -9.54
C TRP A 56 -0.28 23.41 -11.06
N THR A 57 0.89 23.74 -11.58
CA THR A 57 1.40 22.89 -12.66
C THR A 57 1.69 21.55 -11.99
N PRO A 58 1.05 20.43 -12.38
CA PRO A 58 1.64 19.15 -12.05
C PRO A 58 3.07 19.25 -12.55
N GLN A 59 4.04 19.21 -11.63
CA GLN A 59 5.41 18.87 -12.01
C GLN A 59 5.23 17.70 -12.96
N PRO A 60 5.83 17.72 -14.17
CA PRO A 60 5.73 16.57 -15.04
C PRO A 60 6.18 15.41 -14.17
N SER A 61 5.22 14.57 -13.74
CA SER A 61 5.58 13.24 -13.32
C SER A 61 6.42 12.79 -14.49
N MET A 62 7.64 12.35 -14.22
CA MET A 62 8.38 11.65 -15.25
C MET A 62 7.47 10.49 -15.61
N SER A 63 6.63 10.72 -16.62
CA SER A 63 5.73 9.78 -17.24
C SER A 63 6.64 8.94 -18.11
N THR A 64 7.59 8.28 -17.46
CA THR A 64 8.06 6.99 -17.91
C THR A 64 6.84 6.11 -17.75
N THR A 65 5.98 6.11 -18.76
CA THR A 65 5.07 5.00 -19.01
C THR A 65 5.95 3.78 -18.94
N TYR A 66 5.89 3.06 -17.81
CA TYR A 66 6.63 1.83 -17.64
C TYR A 66 6.20 0.95 -18.82
N LYS A 67 7.13 0.66 -19.73
CA LYS A 67 6.87 -0.32 -20.79
C LYS A 67 6.59 -1.64 -20.10
N THR A 68 5.31 -1.96 -19.96
CA THR A 68 4.92 -3.27 -19.47
C THR A 68 5.43 -4.29 -20.49
N SER A 69 6.15 -5.28 -20.00
CA SER A 69 6.52 -6.40 -20.86
C SER A 69 5.25 -7.19 -21.18
N PRO A 70 5.08 -7.69 -22.41
CA PRO A 70 4.00 -8.62 -22.70
C PRO A 70 4.12 -9.86 -21.81
N PRO A 71 3.03 -10.63 -21.60
CA PRO A 71 3.10 -11.89 -20.88
C PRO A 71 4.18 -12.80 -21.48
N ILE A 72 5.09 -13.30 -20.63
CA ILE A 72 6.11 -14.25 -21.05
C ILE A 72 5.43 -15.62 -21.25
N PRO A 73 5.58 -16.28 -22.42
CA PRO A 73 5.02 -17.61 -22.63
C PRO A 73 5.55 -18.62 -21.59
N SER A 74 4.68 -19.52 -21.12
CA SER A 74 5.06 -20.53 -20.11
C SER A 74 6.24 -21.38 -20.56
N GLN A 75 6.32 -21.73 -21.85
CA GLN A 75 7.43 -22.50 -22.39
C GLN A 75 8.76 -21.76 -22.25
N GLU A 76 8.80 -20.46 -22.51
CA GLU A 76 10.01 -19.67 -22.36
C GLU A 76 10.48 -19.63 -20.89
N LEU A 77 9.55 -19.57 -19.93
CA LEU A 77 9.89 -19.66 -18.51
C LEU A 77 10.50 -21.01 -18.15
N LEU A 78 9.96 -22.11 -18.72
CA LEU A 78 10.52 -23.45 -18.54
C LEU A 78 11.92 -23.57 -19.15
N ASP A 79 12.12 -23.02 -20.36
CA ASP A 79 13.42 -23.04 -21.03
C ASP A 79 14.49 -22.26 -20.25
N ARG A 80 14.11 -21.11 -19.65
CA ARG A 80 14.99 -20.36 -18.74
C ARG A 80 15.33 -21.16 -17.48
N ASN A 81 14.36 -21.91 -16.93
CA ASN A 81 14.60 -22.76 -15.78
C ASN A 81 15.53 -23.94 -16.09
N LEU A 82 15.42 -24.55 -17.28
CA LEU A 82 16.33 -25.61 -17.71
C LEU A 82 17.79 -25.14 -17.68
N LYS A 83 18.07 -23.93 -18.16
CA LYS A 83 19.41 -23.31 -18.08
C LYS A 83 19.87 -23.07 -16.65
N TYR A 84 18.98 -22.60 -15.78
CA TYR A 84 19.28 -22.44 -14.35
C TYR A 84 19.63 -23.79 -13.69
N ALA A 85 18.89 -24.85 -14.04
CA ALA A 85 19.02 -26.17 -13.44
C ALA A 85 20.38 -26.84 -13.72
N GLU A 86 21.06 -26.49 -14.82
CA GLU A 86 22.38 -27.02 -15.18
C GLU A 86 23.45 -26.79 -14.07
N GLY A 87 23.30 -25.71 -13.28
CA GLY A 87 24.21 -25.36 -12.18
C GLY A 87 23.58 -25.51 -10.78
N HIS A 88 22.36 -26.03 -10.66
CA HIS A 88 21.62 -26.04 -9.40
C HIS A 88 22.13 -27.14 -8.45
N GLN A 89 22.58 -26.76 -7.25
CA GLN A 89 23.12 -27.67 -6.23
C GLN A 89 22.44 -27.43 -4.87
N PRO A 90 21.19 -27.91 -4.67
CA PRO A 90 20.42 -27.63 -3.47
C PRO A 90 20.84 -28.51 -2.29
N LYS A 91 20.68 -27.99 -1.08
CA LYS A 91 20.63 -28.80 0.15
C LYS A 91 19.20 -29.35 0.31
N VAL A 92 19.00 -30.63 -0.01
CA VAL A 92 17.69 -31.31 0.02
C VAL A 92 17.55 -32.29 1.19
N GLY A 93 16.31 -32.56 1.59
CA GLY A 93 15.97 -33.54 2.63
C GLY A 93 15.68 -32.93 4.01
N ASP A 94 15.53 -33.81 5.00
CA ASP A 94 15.15 -33.46 6.38
C ASP A 94 16.14 -32.52 7.08
N ALA A 95 17.34 -32.34 6.51
CA ALA A 95 18.39 -31.47 7.03
C ALA A 95 17.92 -30.01 7.25
N ASN A 96 16.87 -29.56 6.56
CA ASN A 96 16.32 -28.21 6.68
C ASN A 96 14.90 -28.18 7.26
N PHE A 97 14.29 -29.33 7.59
CA PHE A 97 12.92 -29.35 8.11
C PHE A 97 12.88 -28.69 9.49
N GLY A 98 12.11 -27.61 9.60
CA GLY A 98 12.00 -26.85 10.84
C GLY A 98 13.15 -25.86 11.09
N HIS A 99 14.04 -25.64 10.12
CA HIS A 99 15.14 -24.68 10.20
C HIS A 99 15.03 -23.61 9.11
N MET A 100 14.57 -22.43 9.51
CA MET A 100 14.60 -21.23 8.69
C MET A 100 15.91 -20.46 8.93
N PRO A 101 16.36 -19.63 7.97
CA PRO A 101 17.45 -18.70 8.20
C PRO A 101 17.18 -17.83 9.43
N ASP A 102 18.24 -17.49 10.17
CA ASP A 102 18.15 -16.63 11.36
C ASP A 102 17.62 -15.23 11.01
N THR A 103 17.78 -14.79 9.76
CA THR A 103 17.28 -13.50 9.25
C THR A 103 16.20 -13.71 8.18
N ALA A 104 15.11 -12.93 8.26
CA ALA A 104 14.10 -12.83 7.21
C ALA A 104 13.86 -11.38 6.80
N ILE A 105 13.79 -11.14 5.50
CA ILE A 105 13.45 -9.86 4.89
C ILE A 105 11.96 -9.83 4.57
N ILE A 106 11.28 -8.78 5.04
CA ILE A 106 9.89 -8.48 4.71
C ILE A 106 9.89 -7.27 3.78
N CYS A 107 9.40 -7.42 2.55
CA CYS A 107 9.45 -6.33 1.59
C CYS A 107 8.32 -6.31 0.55
N CYS A 108 8.20 -5.20 -0.19
CA CYS A 108 7.20 -5.06 -1.25
C CYS A 108 7.44 -6.07 -2.38
N GLN A 109 6.39 -6.47 -3.12
CA GLN A 109 6.46 -7.25 -4.35
C GLN A 109 6.94 -6.47 -5.60
N ASP A 110 7.37 -5.22 -5.43
CA ASP A 110 7.87 -4.36 -6.51
C ASP A 110 9.01 -5.05 -7.30
N CYS A 111 8.90 -5.05 -8.63
CA CYS A 111 9.86 -5.73 -9.51
C CYS A 111 11.25 -5.09 -9.52
N ARG A 112 11.39 -3.84 -9.05
CA ARG A 112 12.66 -3.12 -8.90
C ARG A 112 13.37 -3.50 -7.60
N LEU A 113 12.64 -4.02 -6.61
CA LEU A 113 13.18 -4.50 -5.33
C LEU A 113 13.53 -5.99 -5.46
N ASN A 114 14.82 -6.31 -5.45
CA ASN A 114 15.33 -7.68 -5.44
C ASN A 114 16.39 -7.81 -4.34
N PRO A 115 15.99 -8.16 -3.11
CA PRO A 115 16.89 -8.21 -1.97
C PRO A 115 18.08 -9.14 -2.21
N THR A 116 17.88 -10.31 -2.82
CA THR A 116 18.96 -11.27 -3.10
C THR A 116 20.09 -10.62 -3.90
N LYS A 117 19.73 -9.93 -5.00
CA LYS A 117 20.70 -9.24 -5.85
C LYS A 117 21.30 -8.00 -5.17
N GLN A 118 20.48 -7.20 -4.50
CA GLN A 118 20.86 -5.90 -3.96
C GLN A 118 21.72 -5.99 -2.70
N LEU A 119 21.54 -7.05 -1.91
CA LEU A 119 22.31 -7.31 -0.69
C LEU A 119 23.42 -8.36 -0.89
N GLY A 120 23.54 -8.94 -2.09
CA GLY A 120 24.56 -9.94 -2.39
C GLY A 120 24.38 -11.25 -1.62
N LEU A 121 23.15 -11.68 -1.42
CA LEU A 121 22.79 -12.84 -0.61
C LEU A 121 23.00 -14.14 -1.41
N ALA A 122 23.56 -15.15 -0.75
CA ALA A 122 23.60 -16.52 -1.23
C ALA A 122 22.30 -17.28 -0.90
N ASP A 123 22.16 -18.47 -1.48
CA ASP A 123 21.06 -19.37 -1.15
C ASP A 123 21.08 -19.70 0.36
N PHE A 124 19.91 -19.65 0.99
CA PHE A 124 19.70 -19.85 2.44
C PHE A 124 20.28 -18.78 3.39
N ASP A 125 20.88 -17.69 2.91
CA ASP A 125 21.31 -16.59 3.81
C ASP A 125 20.13 -15.93 4.54
N THR A 126 19.00 -15.81 3.85
CA THR A 126 17.80 -15.18 4.40
C THR A 126 16.52 -15.71 3.75
N ALA A 127 15.43 -15.71 4.51
CA ALA A 127 14.10 -15.86 3.93
C ALA A 127 13.59 -14.52 3.39
N ILE A 128 12.90 -14.52 2.26
CA ILE A 128 12.30 -13.30 1.68
C ILE A 128 10.78 -13.46 1.63
N ILE A 129 10.07 -12.62 2.37
CA ILE A 129 8.61 -12.62 2.50
C ILE A 129 8.07 -11.35 1.83
N ARG A 130 7.18 -11.50 0.84
CA ARG A 130 6.72 -10.38 0.00
C ARG A 130 5.21 -10.33 -0.19
N ASN A 131 4.67 -9.12 -0.21
CA ASN A 131 3.31 -8.78 -0.66
C ASN A 131 3.27 -7.33 -1.16
N ALA A 132 2.09 -6.81 -1.51
CA ALA A 132 1.92 -5.39 -1.80
C ALA A 132 2.41 -4.54 -0.61
N ALA A 133 3.23 -3.54 -0.89
CA ALA A 133 3.83 -2.63 0.09
C ALA A 133 4.75 -3.27 1.16
N GLY A 134 4.90 -4.61 1.19
CA GLY A 134 5.53 -5.28 2.32
C GLY A 134 4.69 -5.13 3.59
N ALA A 135 3.36 -5.08 3.47
CA ALA A 135 2.42 -4.87 4.56
C ALA A 135 2.55 -5.99 5.60
N VAL A 136 3.09 -5.66 6.78
CA VAL A 136 3.43 -6.63 7.83
C VAL A 136 2.19 -7.31 8.42
N THR A 137 1.07 -6.58 8.52
CA THR A 137 -0.22 -7.08 9.03
C THR A 137 -0.70 -8.31 8.26
N GLU A 138 -0.65 -8.23 6.93
CA GLU A 138 -1.04 -9.28 5.99
C GLU A 138 -0.03 -10.45 5.92
N LEU A 139 1.17 -10.26 6.46
CA LEU A 139 2.23 -11.27 6.48
C LEU A 139 2.36 -11.99 7.82
N THR A 140 1.51 -11.67 8.80
CA THR A 140 1.58 -12.21 10.17
C THR A 140 1.78 -13.73 10.19
N ARG A 141 0.97 -14.51 9.47
CA ARG A 141 1.12 -15.99 9.42
C ARG A 141 2.53 -16.42 9.00
N SER A 142 3.10 -15.81 7.97
CA SER A 142 4.43 -16.15 7.47
C SER A 142 5.53 -15.78 8.47
N ILE A 143 5.38 -14.63 9.13
CA ILE A 143 6.29 -14.17 10.19
C ILE A 143 6.27 -15.14 11.37
N LEU A 144 5.08 -15.55 11.83
CA LEU A 144 4.94 -16.47 12.96
C LEU A 144 5.55 -17.85 12.68
N ILE A 145 5.38 -18.36 11.46
CA ILE A 145 5.98 -19.63 11.05
C ILE A 145 7.51 -19.50 10.94
N ALA A 146 8.03 -18.39 10.42
CA ALA A 146 9.47 -18.16 10.31
C ALA A 146 10.16 -18.14 11.69
N GLN A 147 9.61 -17.39 12.66
CA GLN A 147 10.17 -17.40 14.03
C GLN A 147 10.05 -18.78 14.68
N ARG A 148 8.94 -19.52 14.45
CA ARG A 148 8.74 -20.87 15.01
C ARG A 148 9.83 -21.84 14.53
N TRP A 149 10.33 -21.63 13.33
CA TRP A 149 11.41 -22.40 12.71
C TRP A 149 12.79 -21.76 12.85
N GLY A 150 12.94 -20.75 13.71
CA GLY A 150 14.25 -20.28 14.16
C GLY A 150 14.69 -18.90 13.66
N THR A 151 13.89 -18.20 12.85
CA THR A 151 14.20 -16.80 12.48
C THR A 151 14.18 -15.91 13.72
N LYS A 152 15.26 -15.17 13.95
CA LYS A 152 15.48 -14.27 15.10
C LYS A 152 15.60 -12.80 14.72
N HIS A 153 15.73 -12.51 13.42
CA HIS A 153 15.90 -11.14 12.93
C HIS A 153 14.99 -10.88 11.73
N PHE A 154 14.02 -9.98 11.90
CA PHE A 154 13.22 -9.47 10.79
C PHE A 154 13.74 -8.11 10.31
N VAL A 155 13.93 -7.99 9.00
CA VAL A 155 14.30 -6.75 8.32
C VAL A 155 13.12 -6.28 7.48
N VAL A 156 12.46 -5.20 7.90
CA VAL A 156 11.36 -4.59 7.15
C VAL A 156 11.95 -3.61 6.15
N ILE A 157 11.76 -3.85 4.84
CA ILE A 157 12.24 -2.97 3.77
C ILE A 157 11.05 -2.37 3.03
N LYS A 158 10.89 -1.05 3.14
CA LYS A 158 10.02 -0.25 2.26
C LYS A 158 10.84 0.37 1.14
N HIS A 159 10.18 0.90 0.11
CA HIS A 159 10.85 1.58 -0.98
C HIS A 159 10.21 2.92 -1.32
N SER A 160 11.01 3.86 -1.84
CA SER A 160 10.68 5.28 -1.95
C SER A 160 9.55 5.61 -2.94
N ASP A 161 9.39 4.82 -4.00
CA ASP A 161 8.43 5.04 -5.09
C ASP A 161 7.40 3.90 -5.17
N CYS A 162 6.75 3.60 -4.05
CA CYS A 162 5.78 2.52 -3.95
C CYS A 162 4.40 2.92 -4.48
N GLY A 163 3.93 2.20 -5.50
CA GLY A 163 2.60 2.41 -6.08
C GLY A 163 1.44 2.21 -5.09
N TYR A 164 1.62 1.37 -4.07
CA TYR A 164 0.60 1.19 -3.02
C TYR A 164 0.37 2.47 -2.22
N PHE A 165 1.44 3.09 -1.69
CA PHE A 165 1.32 4.31 -0.87
C PHE A 165 0.82 5.52 -1.68
N GLN A 166 0.96 5.46 -3.02
CA GLN A 166 0.43 6.46 -3.96
C GLN A 166 -1.05 6.28 -4.32
N ILE A 167 -1.72 5.22 -3.84
CA ILE A 167 -3.15 5.01 -4.12
C ILE A 167 -3.96 6.23 -3.66
N THR A 168 -4.68 6.80 -4.61
CA THR A 168 -5.69 7.83 -4.42
C THR A 168 -6.96 7.37 -5.15
N GLY A 169 -8.13 7.77 -4.66
CA GLY A 169 -9.39 7.39 -5.30
C GLY A 169 -9.68 5.88 -5.26
N LYS A 170 -9.58 5.23 -4.10
CA LYS A 170 -9.85 3.79 -3.91
C LYS A 170 -11.15 3.28 -4.56
N HIS A 171 -12.18 4.14 -4.63
CA HIS A 171 -13.44 3.83 -5.32
C HIS A 171 -13.24 3.49 -6.81
N LEU A 172 -12.32 4.17 -7.51
CA LEU A 172 -12.02 3.90 -8.92
C LEU A 172 -11.36 2.53 -9.10
N ILE A 173 -10.50 2.13 -8.16
CA ILE A 173 -9.88 0.80 -8.16
C ILE A 173 -10.95 -0.27 -7.96
N ILE A 174 -11.87 -0.06 -7.01
CA ILE A 174 -12.98 -0.99 -6.74
C ILE A 174 -13.91 -1.11 -7.95
N GLU A 175 -14.26 0.02 -8.59
CA GLU A 175 -15.07 0.04 -9.80
C GLU A 175 -14.40 -0.72 -10.96
N ASP A 176 -13.09 -0.54 -11.15
CA ASP A 176 -12.30 -1.25 -12.15
C ASP A 176 -12.20 -2.76 -11.87
N PHE A 177 -12.12 -3.16 -10.59
CA PHE A 177 -12.25 -4.57 -10.21
C PHE A 177 -13.63 -5.12 -10.53
N LYS A 178 -14.70 -4.42 -10.17
CA LYS A 178 -16.08 -4.85 -10.45
C LYS A 178 -16.35 -4.97 -11.95
N ALA A 179 -15.83 -4.04 -12.75
CA ALA A 179 -16.04 -4.05 -14.20
C ALA A 179 -15.40 -5.26 -14.90
N ARG A 180 -14.35 -5.85 -14.32
CA ARG A 180 -13.56 -6.93 -14.94
C ARG A 180 -13.64 -8.27 -14.22
N ALA A 181 -14.19 -8.30 -13.01
CA ALA A 181 -14.39 -9.52 -12.25
C ALA A 181 -15.41 -10.45 -12.94
N LYS A 182 -15.21 -11.77 -12.77
CA LYS A 182 -16.20 -12.78 -13.20
C LYS A 182 -17.53 -12.61 -12.47
N ASP A 183 -17.47 -12.23 -11.19
CA ASP A 183 -18.62 -11.86 -10.37
C ASP A 183 -18.32 -10.53 -9.66
N PRO A 184 -18.93 -9.42 -10.10
CA PRO A 184 -18.76 -8.10 -9.47
C PRO A 184 -19.22 -8.06 -8.01
N ASN A 185 -20.22 -8.87 -7.62
CA ASN A 185 -20.75 -8.87 -6.26
C ASN A 185 -19.77 -9.51 -5.27
N ALA A 186 -18.91 -10.40 -5.73
CA ALA A 186 -17.85 -10.98 -4.91
C ALA A 186 -16.83 -9.93 -4.44
N ILE A 187 -16.64 -8.83 -5.19
CA ILE A 187 -15.74 -7.73 -4.80
C ILE A 187 -16.25 -7.02 -3.54
N ASP A 188 -17.56 -6.80 -3.43
CA ASP A 188 -18.16 -6.16 -2.25
C ASP A 188 -17.95 -6.98 -0.97
N ALA A 189 -17.88 -8.31 -1.07
CA ALA A 189 -17.67 -9.18 0.08
C ALA A 189 -16.23 -9.15 0.62
N VAL A 190 -15.27 -8.72 -0.20
CA VAL A 190 -13.83 -8.80 0.11
C VAL A 190 -13.15 -7.45 0.22
N VAL A 191 -13.74 -6.37 -0.32
CA VAL A 191 -13.08 -5.07 -0.39
C VAL A 191 -12.63 -4.56 0.97
N ASP A 192 -13.50 -4.59 1.98
CA ASP A 192 -13.17 -4.09 3.32
C ASP A 192 -12.22 -5.02 4.11
N LYS A 193 -12.02 -6.26 3.63
CA LYS A 193 -11.27 -7.30 4.36
C LYS A 193 -9.91 -7.65 3.74
N LEU A 194 -9.80 -7.55 2.42
CA LEU A 194 -8.66 -8.03 1.65
C LEU A 194 -8.03 -6.93 0.80
N LEU A 195 -8.73 -5.82 0.59
CA LEU A 195 -8.25 -4.68 -0.16
C LEU A 195 -8.09 -3.52 0.82
N ASP A 196 -7.07 -3.57 1.67
CA ASP A 196 -6.58 -2.35 2.30
C ASP A 196 -6.12 -1.43 1.15
N LEU A 197 -6.95 -0.46 0.79
CA LEU A 197 -6.72 0.50 -0.29
C LEU A 197 -6.65 1.93 0.26
N ASP A 198 -6.46 2.05 1.57
CA ASP A 198 -6.35 3.34 2.25
C ASP A 198 -5.04 3.42 3.05
N PRO A 199 -3.90 3.37 2.33
CA PRO A 199 -2.60 3.40 2.97
C PRO A 199 -2.39 4.65 3.84
N PRO A 200 -1.67 4.52 4.96
CA PRO A 200 -1.26 5.68 5.75
C PRO A 200 -0.52 6.71 4.88
N LYS A 201 -0.89 7.98 5.02
CA LYS A 201 -0.24 9.10 4.32
C LYS A 201 0.94 9.62 5.14
N LEU A 202 1.99 8.81 5.18
CA LEU A 202 3.21 9.02 5.95
C LEU A 202 4.43 9.11 5.02
N SER A 203 5.56 9.61 5.52
CA SER A 203 6.84 9.49 4.80
C SER A 203 7.27 8.02 4.72
N VAL A 204 8.15 7.65 3.78
CA VAL A 204 8.63 6.26 3.67
C VAL A 204 9.34 5.79 4.94
N ASP A 205 10.04 6.69 5.63
CA ASP A 205 10.74 6.39 6.89
C ASP A 205 9.73 6.12 8.00
N ASP A 206 8.67 6.94 8.07
CA ASP A 206 7.60 6.77 9.05
C ASP A 206 6.79 5.50 8.78
N LEU A 207 6.62 5.10 7.51
CA LEU A 207 5.99 3.83 7.14
C LEU A 207 6.83 2.63 7.60
N VAL A 208 8.15 2.72 7.49
CA VAL A 208 9.05 1.71 8.04
C VAL A 208 8.93 1.66 9.56
N LEU A 209 9.00 2.81 10.23
CA LEU A 209 8.89 2.90 11.68
C LEU A 209 7.54 2.35 12.18
N HIS A 210 6.45 2.69 11.51
CA HIS A 210 5.11 2.18 11.79
C HIS A 210 5.10 0.63 11.79
N ASP A 211 5.60 0.01 10.74
CA ASP A 211 5.58 -1.45 10.61
C ASP A 211 6.56 -2.15 11.55
N VAL A 212 7.71 -1.53 11.83
CA VAL A 212 8.65 -2.02 12.85
C VAL A 212 8.01 -1.97 14.23
N ASN A 213 7.33 -0.89 14.58
CA ASN A 213 6.64 -0.75 15.87
C ASN A 213 5.48 -1.74 15.98
N TYR A 214 4.69 -1.92 14.92
CA TYR A 214 3.63 -2.93 14.89
C TYR A 214 4.16 -4.33 15.25
N LEU A 215 5.31 -4.73 14.70
CA LEU A 215 5.92 -6.02 15.02
C LEU A 215 6.50 -6.04 16.45
N LYS A 216 7.18 -4.98 16.89
CA LYS A 216 7.78 -4.90 18.23
C LYS A 216 6.73 -4.90 19.35
N GLU A 217 5.57 -4.30 19.12
CA GLU A 217 4.46 -4.21 20.08
C GLU A 217 3.55 -5.44 20.03
N SER A 218 3.65 -6.26 18.99
CA SER A 218 2.82 -7.45 18.83
C SER A 218 3.13 -8.50 19.90
N PRO A 219 2.13 -8.99 20.65
CA PRO A 219 2.32 -10.07 21.62
C PRO A 219 2.60 -11.43 20.96
N LEU A 220 2.55 -11.50 19.63
CA LEU A 220 2.80 -12.71 18.85
C LEU A 220 4.26 -12.87 18.47
N ILE A 221 5.08 -11.83 18.61
CA ILE A 221 6.52 -11.86 18.29
C ILE A 221 7.30 -12.23 19.55
N PHE A 222 8.27 -13.14 19.41
CA PHE A 222 9.07 -13.56 20.56
C PHE A 222 9.95 -12.40 21.08
N PRO A 223 10.09 -12.22 22.41
CA PRO A 223 10.79 -11.07 23.01
C PRO A 223 12.24 -10.88 22.54
N GLU A 224 12.94 -11.95 22.19
CA GLU A 224 14.32 -11.96 21.70
C GLU A 224 14.45 -11.59 20.22
N THR A 225 13.34 -11.48 19.50
CA THR A 225 13.32 -11.22 18.06
C THR A 225 13.79 -9.80 17.77
N LYS A 226 14.89 -9.67 17.03
CA LYS A 226 15.37 -8.39 16.53
C LYS A 226 14.52 -7.94 15.35
N ILE A 227 14.10 -6.68 15.34
CA ILE A 227 13.37 -6.08 14.21
C ILE A 227 14.05 -4.76 13.82
N THR A 228 14.47 -4.65 12.56
CA THR A 228 15.10 -3.45 11.98
C THR A 228 14.33 -2.97 10.75
N GLY A 229 14.37 -1.68 10.49
CA GLY A 229 13.60 -1.05 9.42
C GLY A 229 14.47 -0.28 8.44
N TRP A 230 14.39 -0.60 7.15
CA TRP A 230 15.22 -0.04 6.09
C TRP A 230 14.38 0.54 4.94
N VAL A 231 14.98 1.47 4.20
CA VAL A 231 14.43 2.05 2.97
C VAL A 231 15.33 1.71 1.79
N PHE A 232 14.75 1.13 0.75
CA PHE A 232 15.33 1.04 -0.59
C PHE A 232 14.94 2.27 -1.40
N ASP A 233 15.94 2.96 -1.93
CA ASP A 233 15.73 4.11 -2.82
C ASP A 233 15.67 3.61 -4.28
N ASP A 234 14.48 3.67 -4.87
CA ASP A 234 14.22 3.21 -6.24
C ASP A 234 15.02 4.00 -7.30
N HIS A 235 15.47 5.22 -6.99
CA HIS A 235 16.20 6.08 -7.91
C HIS A 235 17.71 5.80 -7.87
N THR A 236 18.26 5.59 -6.67
CA THR A 236 19.71 5.41 -6.49
C THR A 236 20.15 3.96 -6.38
N GLY A 237 19.22 3.05 -6.11
CA GLY A 237 19.49 1.64 -5.85
C GLY A 237 20.12 1.37 -4.48
N LYS A 238 20.22 2.38 -3.61
CA LYS A 238 20.82 2.26 -2.28
C LYS A 238 19.79 1.78 -1.25
N ILE A 239 20.27 1.04 -0.26
CA ILE A 239 19.51 0.69 0.94
C ILE A 239 20.11 1.45 2.12
N ARG A 240 19.24 2.04 2.96
CA ARG A 240 19.63 2.67 4.22
C ARG A 240 18.77 2.15 5.37
N GLN A 241 19.40 1.95 6.52
CA GLN A 241 18.67 1.66 7.76
C GLN A 241 18.13 2.94 8.37
N VAL A 242 16.88 2.90 8.86
CA VAL A 242 16.19 4.01 9.52
C VAL A 242 15.78 3.69 10.96
N VAL A 243 15.60 2.40 11.28
CA VAL A 243 15.26 1.90 12.64
C VAL A 243 16.04 0.63 12.96
#